data_AF-A0AAD4GEZ9-F1
#
_entry.id   AF-A0AAD4GEZ9-F1
#
_cell.length_a   1.000
_cell.length_b   1.000
_cell.length_c   1.000
_cell.angle_alpha   90.00
_cell.angle_beta   90.00
_cell.angle_gamma   90.00
#
_symmetry.space_group_name_H-M   'P 1'
#
loop_
_entity.id
_entity.type
_entity.pdbx_description
1 polymer ?
#
loop_
_entity_poly.entity_id
_entity_poly.type
_entity_poly.pdbx_seq_one_letter_code
_entity_poly.pdbx_strand_id
1 'polypeptide(L)' 'MFEGHYVAWKHGIQHRDITPSNLMYKMDGDDMVGVLIDFNFTQRCAIGDEEGGAGRQH' A
#
# COMPACT_ATOMS: atom_id res chain seq x y z
N MET A 1 2.92 1.68 -10.36
CA MET A 1 2.01 0.93 -9.46
C MET A 1 2.72 0.47 -8.19
N PHE A 2 3.89 -0.17 -8.28
CA PHE A 2 4.64 -0.67 -7.11
C PHE A 2 5.01 0.42 -6.10
N GLU A 3 5.31 1.64 -6.56
CA GLU A 3 5.72 2.73 -5.66
C GLU A 3 4.58 3.22 -4.74
N GLY A 4 3.36 3.41 -5.27
CA GLY A 4 2.21 3.80 -4.46
C GLY A 4 1.83 2.75 -3.40
N HIS A 5 1.85 1.46 -3.79
CA HIS A 5 1.64 0.37 -2.84
C HIS A 5 2.76 0.28 -1.79
N TYR A 6 4.02 0.44 -2.21
CA TYR A 6 5.16 0.41 -1.30
C TYR A 6 5.14 1.55 -0.28
N VAL A 7 4.79 2.77 -0.71
CA VAL A 7 4.60 3.91 0.19
C VAL A 7 3.47 3.63 1.17
N ALA A 8 2.33 3.11 0.72
CA ALA A 8 1.23 2.73 1.60
C ALA A 8 1.69 1.71 2.66
N TRP A 9 2.41 0.67 2.24
CA TRP A 9 2.93 -0.37 3.13
C TRP A 9 3.89 0.20 4.19
N LYS A 10 4.82 1.08 3.81
CA LYS A 10 5.72 1.76 4.76
C LYS A 10 4.98 2.63 5.80
N HIS A 11 3.77 3.08 5.48
CA HIS A 11 2.89 3.81 6.41
C HIS A 11 1.89 2.88 7.13
N GLY A 12 2.13 1.57 7.11
CA GLY A 12 1.29 0.58 7.78
C GLY A 12 -0.06 0.34 7.09
N ILE A 13 -0.21 0.72 5.81
CA ILE A 13 -1.44 0.53 5.05
C ILE A 13 -1.26 -0.65 4.11
N GLN A 14 -2.06 -1.69 4.30
CA GLN A 14 -2.13 -2.85 3.41
C GLN A 14 -3.41 -2.79 2.59
N HIS A 15 -3.30 -2.72 1.26
CA HIS A 15 -4.47 -2.66 0.36
C HIS A 15 -5.29 -3.97 0.35
N ARG A 16 -4.58 -5.11 0.40
CA ARG A 16 -5.10 -6.49 0.41
C ARG A 16 -5.93 -6.96 -0.79
N ASP A 17 -6.25 -6.08 -1.74
CA ASP A 17 -6.90 -6.45 -3.01
C ASP A 17 -6.19 -5.82 -4.21
N ILE A 18 -4.99 -6.32 -4.55
CA ILE A 18 -4.21 -5.82 -5.68
C ILE A 18 -4.54 -6.66 -6.91
N THR A 19 -5.31 -6.07 -7.82
CA THR A 19 -5.74 -6.68 -9.08
C THR A 19 -5.66 -5.67 -10.22
N PRO A 20 -5.59 -6.10 -11.50
CA PRO A 20 -5.59 -5.18 -12.63
C PRO A 20 -6.85 -4.29 -12.70
N SER A 21 -8.00 -4.78 -12.26
CA SER A 21 -9.25 -4.00 -12.20
C SER A 21 -9.20 -2.86 -11.18
N ASN A 22 -8.34 -2.96 -10.17
CA ASN A 22 -8.13 -1.92 -9.16
C ASN A 22 -7.02 -0.93 -9.56
N LEU A 23 -6.50 -1.02 -10.79
CA LEU A 23 -5.58 -0.05 -11.37
C LEU A 23 -6.31 0.78 -12.43
N MET A 24 -6.48 2.07 -12.14
CA MET A 24 -6.94 3.05 -13.10
C MET A 24 -5.77 3.90 -13.61
N TYR A 25 -6.04 4.70 -14.64
CA TYR A 25 -5.10 5.66 -15.17
C TYR A 25 -5.74 7.04 -15.17
N LYS A 26 -4.96 8.06 -14.80
CA LYS A 26 -5.33 9.46 -14.98
C LYS A 26 -4.26 10.16 -15.79
N MET A 27 -4.67 11.20 -16.53
CA MET A 27 -3.72 12.13 -17.12
C MET A 27 -3.22 13.09 -16.02
N ASP A 28 -1.92 13.32 -15.99
CA ASP A 28 -1.25 14.30 -15.15
C ASP A 28 -0.37 15.17 -16.06
N GLY A 29 -0.98 16.25 -16.59
CA GLY A 29 -0.42 16.97 -17.72
C GLY A 29 -0.39 16.11 -18.99
N ASP A 30 0.79 15.94 -19.56
CA ASP A 30 1.03 15.10 -20.74
C ASP A 30 1.36 13.63 -20.38
N ASP A 31 1.52 13.32 -19.09
CA ASP A 31 1.86 11.99 -18.61
C ASP A 31 0.61 11.18 -18.22
N MET A 32 0.66 9.87 -18.46
CA MET A 32 -0.35 8.94 -17.95
C MET A 32 0.17 8.24 -16.70
N VAL A 33 -0.48 8.46 -15.56
CA VAL A 33 -0.08 7.89 -14.28
C VAL A 33 -1.09 6.85 -13.78
N GLY A 34 -0.59 5.73 -13.27
CA GLY A 34 -1.40 4.68 -12.67
C GLY A 34 -1.86 5.04 -11.26
N VAL A 35 -3.14 4.84 -10.97
CA VAL A 35 -3.80 5.12 -9.69
C VAL A 35 -4.37 3.82 -9.14
N LEU A 36 -3.98 3.47 -7.92
CA LEU A 36 -4.56 2.34 -7.19
C LEU A 36 -5.88 2.80 -6.54
N ILE A 37 -6.96 2.03 -6.76
CA ILE A 37 -8.31 2.32 -6.28
C ILE A 37 -8.88 1.13 -5.50
N ASP A 38 -10.08 1.31 -4.95
CA ASP A 38 -10.85 0.29 -4.20
C ASP A 38 -10.17 -0.20 -2.90
N PHE A 39 -10.27 0.65 -1.87
CA PHE A 39 -9.67 0.40 -0.55
C PHE A 39 -10.61 -0.36 0.40
N ASN A 40 -11.67 -1.01 -0.09
CA ASN A 40 -12.67 -1.66 0.77
C ASN A 40 -12.08 -2.76 1.66
N PHE A 41 -11.04 -3.44 1.19
CA PHE A 41 -10.32 -4.45 1.97
C PHE A 41 -9.11 -3.89 2.72
N THR A 42 -8.87 -2.58 2.72
CA THR A 42 -7.66 -2.01 3.33
C THR A 42 -7.62 -2.22 4.83
N GLN A 43 -6.43 -2.51 5.35
CA GLN A 43 -6.16 -2.59 6.78
C GLN A 43 -4.98 -1.73 7.17
N ARG A 44 -5.07 -1.12 8.36
CA ARG A 44 -3.90 -0.60 9.06
C ARG A 44 -3.25 -1.73 9.84
N CYS A 45 -1.99 -1.98 9.56
CA CYS A 45 -1.12 -2.80 10.38
C CYS A 45 -0.27 -1.88 11.26
N ALA A 46 0.10 -2.37 12.44
CA ALA A 46 1.16 -1.74 13.20
C ALA A 46 2.40 -1.65 12.31
N ILE A 47 2.97 -0.46 12.17
CA ILE A 47 4.29 -0.32 11.59
C ILE A 47 5.19 -0.97 12.64
N GLY A 48 5.66 -2.19 12.37
CA GLY A 48 6.71 -2.76 13.18
C GLY A 48 7.91 -1.84 13.04
N ASP A 49 8.36 -1.26 14.15
CA ASP A 49 9.63 -0.56 14.18
C ASP A 49 10.67 -1.54 13.64
N GLU A 50 11.19 -1.30 12.43
CA GLU A 50 12.31 -2.07 11.89
C GLU A 50 13.59 -1.65 12.62
N GLU A 51 13.63 -1.79 13.95
CA GLU A 51 14.84 -1.81 14.78
C GLU A 51 14.65 -2.68 16.03
N GLY A 52 15.18 -3.92 15.98
CA GLY A 52 15.78 -4.58 17.15
C GLY A 52 14.90 -5.41 18.10
N GLY A 53 15.18 -6.72 18.13
CA GLY A 53 15.29 -7.47 19.40
C GLY A 53 14.04 -8.14 19.98
N ALA A 54 14.07 -9.47 19.96
CA ALA A 54 13.49 -10.43 20.91
C ALA A 54 12.36 -9.98 21.87
N GLY A 55 11.18 -10.59 21.73
CA GLY A 55 10.13 -10.51 22.73
C GLY A 55 9.02 -11.54 22.52
N ARG A 56 9.22 -12.78 23.01
CA ARG A 56 8.14 -13.72 23.33
C ARG A 56 7.17 -13.06 24.32
N GLN A 57 5.88 -13.40 24.21
CA GLN A 57 4.88 -13.47 25.30
C GLN A 57 3.51 -13.80 24.67
N HIS A 58 2.59 -14.55 25.27
CA HIS A 58 2.57 -15.52 26.36
C HIS A 58 1.22 -16.25 26.22
#